data_AF-A0A9Q1C1J7-F1
#
_entry.id   AF-A0A9Q1C1J7-F1
#
_cell.length_a   1.000
_cell.length_b   1.000
_cell.length_c   1.000
_cell.angle_alpha   90.00
_cell.angle_beta   90.00
_cell.angle_gamma   90.00
#
_symmetry.space_group_name_H-M   'P 1'
#
loop_
_entity.id
_entity.type
_entity.pdbx_description
1 polymer ?
#
loop_
_entity_poly.entity_id
_entity_poly.type
_entity_poly.pdbx_seq_one_letter_code
_entity_poly.pdbx_strand_id
1 'polypeptide(L)'
;MGAQWSARGTPPCPCLATGLFVCLKGQDILLYLPARLNFFITLIADVTRPTANCPEGQIVNANRDGNTTAVVIWNSPSCSDNSQMNVLLECTNQPGTEFSLGNTTVKCNCTDVAGNMDQCSFDIFVKDVTRPTANCPNEQIVNATLETDTKAFVTWSPATCSDNSQNVQLSCTHQPEAQFGLGKTKVQCICTDISGNTDRCSFKVVVKGS
;
A
#
# COMPACT_ATOMS: atom_id res chain seq x y z
N MET A 1 -65.71 17.86 18.55
CA MET A 1 -64.46 17.50 19.26
C MET A 1 -63.97 16.23 18.60
N GLY A 2 -62.94 16.17 17.78
CA GLY A 2 -61.73 16.97 17.67
C GLY A 2 -60.58 15.98 17.60
N ALA A 3 -60.21 15.53 16.40
CA ALA A 3 -58.92 14.89 16.12
C ALA A 3 -58.65 14.97 14.61
N GLN A 4 -58.06 16.11 14.20
CA GLN A 4 -57.37 16.24 12.93
C GLN A 4 -55.98 15.63 13.08
N TRP A 5 -55.59 14.72 12.18
CA TRP A 5 -54.18 14.46 11.90
C TRP A 5 -53.90 14.98 10.50
N SER A 6 -53.25 16.15 10.42
CA SER A 6 -52.76 16.70 9.16
C SER A 6 -51.39 16.11 8.84
N ALA A 7 -51.30 15.22 7.85
CA ALA A 7 -50.06 15.02 7.12
C ALA A 7 -50.06 16.01 5.95
N ARG A 8 -49.18 17.01 6.00
CA ARG A 8 -48.99 17.95 4.89
C ARG A 8 -48.36 17.23 3.71
N GLY A 9 -49.03 17.27 2.55
CA GLY A 9 -48.40 17.23 1.23
C GLY A 9 -48.56 15.95 0.39
N THR A 10 -49.77 15.67 -0.14
CA THR A 10 -50.15 15.15 -1.48
C THR A 10 -51.63 14.69 -1.45
N PRO A 11 -52.38 14.68 -2.58
CA PRO A 11 -53.78 15.12 -2.66
C PRO A 11 -54.80 14.13 -2.06
N PRO A 12 -56.03 14.58 -1.76
CA PRO A 12 -57.10 13.70 -1.29
C PRO A 12 -57.52 12.81 -2.46
N CYS A 13 -57.17 11.52 -2.43
CA CYS A 13 -57.87 10.59 -3.31
C CYS A 13 -59.35 10.54 -2.86
N PRO A 14 -60.32 10.86 -3.72
CA PRO A 14 -61.72 10.63 -3.40
C PRO A 14 -61.91 9.13 -3.23
N CYS A 15 -62.25 8.70 -2.02
CA CYS A 15 -62.59 7.32 -1.69
C CYS A 15 -63.93 6.94 -2.36
N LEU A 16 -63.92 6.70 -3.67
CA LEU A 16 -65.02 6.12 -4.44
C LEU A 16 -64.46 5.30 -5.61
N ALA A 17 -63.62 4.30 -5.31
CA ALA A 17 -63.28 3.27 -6.28
C ALA A 17 -63.00 1.95 -5.56
N THR A 18 -63.77 0.92 -5.93
CA THR A 18 -63.54 -0.47 -5.55
C THR A 18 -62.24 -0.96 -6.22
N GLY A 19 -61.16 -1.15 -5.45
CA GLY A 19 -59.88 -1.62 -5.97
C GLY A 19 -58.78 -1.75 -4.92
N LEU A 20 -57.69 -2.44 -5.27
CA LEU A 20 -56.44 -2.48 -4.51
C LEU A 20 -55.68 -1.18 -4.74
N PHE A 21 -55.26 -0.50 -3.66
CA PHE A 21 -54.35 0.65 -3.75
C PHE A 21 -53.03 0.31 -3.08
N VAL A 22 -51.93 0.57 -3.81
CA VAL A 22 -50.56 0.44 -3.33
C VAL A 22 -49.97 1.84 -3.22
N CYS A 23 -49.65 2.27 -2.00
CA CYS A 23 -48.91 3.50 -1.75
C CYS A 23 -47.47 3.15 -1.38
N LEU A 24 -46.51 3.72 -2.11
CA LEU A 24 -45.09 3.57 -1.84
C LEU A 24 -44.56 4.83 -1.17
N LYS A 25 -43.88 4.69 -0.03
CA LYS A 25 -43.13 5.78 0.61
C LYS A 25 -41.78 5.24 1.12
N GLY A 26 -40.72 5.45 0.35
CA GLY A 26 -39.42 4.86 0.68
C GLY A 26 -39.48 3.32 0.59
N GLN A 27 -39.02 2.63 1.64
CA GLN A 27 -39.10 1.16 1.76
C GLN A 27 -40.45 0.67 2.34
N ASP A 28 -41.35 1.58 2.74
CA ASP A 28 -42.63 1.23 3.33
C ASP A 28 -43.71 1.04 2.24
N ILE A 29 -44.45 -0.07 2.35
CA ILE A 29 -45.58 -0.40 1.49
C ILE A 29 -46.86 -0.35 2.34
N LEU A 30 -47.77 0.57 1.99
CA LEU A 30 -49.10 0.65 2.60
C LEU A 30 -50.15 0.11 1.62
N LEU A 31 -50.94 -0.86 2.08
CA LEU A 31 -51.90 -1.60 1.27
C LEU A 31 -53.33 -1.33 1.75
N TYR A 32 -54.20 -0.90 0.85
CA TYR A 32 -55.64 -0.79 1.11
C TYR A 32 -56.38 -1.90 0.37
N LEU A 33 -57.04 -2.75 1.14
CA LEU A 33 -57.61 -4.02 0.67
C LEU A 33 -59.12 -4.02 0.89
N PRO A 34 -59.95 -4.26 -0.16
CA PRO A 34 -61.39 -4.29 0.01
C PRO A 34 -61.80 -5.51 0.86
N ALA A 35 -62.65 -5.27 1.86
CA ALA A 35 -63.25 -6.35 2.63
C ALA A 35 -64.06 -7.24 1.69
N ARG A 36 -63.72 -8.54 1.64
CA ARG A 36 -64.36 -9.66 0.89
C ARG A 36 -63.58 -10.27 -0.28
N LEU A 37 -62.27 -10.03 -0.41
CA LEU A 37 -61.39 -10.79 -1.32
C LEU A 37 -60.22 -11.40 -0.55
N ASN A 38 -59.90 -12.67 -0.84
CA ASN A 38 -58.63 -13.29 -0.45
C ASN A 38 -57.58 -12.89 -1.48
N PHE A 39 -56.52 -12.21 -1.05
CA PHE A 39 -55.38 -11.85 -1.87
C PHE A 39 -54.12 -12.44 -1.21
N PHE A 40 -53.17 -12.87 -2.02
CA PHE A 40 -51.85 -13.29 -1.57
C PHE A 40 -50.85 -12.25 -2.10
N ILE A 41 -50.02 -11.71 -1.21
CA ILE A 41 -48.93 -10.81 -1.57
C ILE A 41 -47.64 -11.56 -1.30
N THR A 42 -46.86 -11.78 -2.34
CA THR A 42 -45.53 -12.37 -2.23
C THR A 42 -44.51 -11.24 -2.34
N LEU A 43 -43.87 -10.92 -1.21
CA LEU A 43 -42.69 -10.07 -1.20
C LEU A 43 -41.48 -10.98 -1.42
N ILE A 44 -40.72 -10.72 -2.49
CA ILE A 44 -39.46 -11.41 -2.75
C ILE A 44 -38.36 -10.43 -2.36
N ALA A 45 -37.63 -10.74 -1.29
CA ALA A 45 -36.41 -10.02 -0.95
C ALA A 45 -35.27 -10.54 -1.84
N ASP A 46 -34.43 -9.62 -2.29
CA ASP A 46 -33.19 -10.03 -2.95
C ASP A 46 -32.20 -10.55 -1.91
N VAL A 47 -31.72 -11.76 -2.16
CA VAL A 47 -30.74 -12.48 -1.32
C VAL A 47 -29.49 -12.86 -2.12
N THR A 48 -29.42 -12.41 -3.38
CA THR A 48 -28.30 -12.65 -4.26
C THR A 48 -27.18 -11.71 -3.86
N ARG A 49 -25.96 -12.22 -3.73
CA ARG A 49 -24.81 -11.34 -3.46
C ARG A 49 -24.34 -10.71 -4.78
N PRO A 50 -23.86 -9.46 -4.74
CA PRO A 50 -23.11 -8.92 -5.86
C PRO A 50 -21.84 -9.74 -6.10
N THR A 51 -21.24 -9.56 -7.27
CA THR A 51 -19.92 -10.12 -7.61
C THR A 51 -18.89 -9.00 -7.64
N ALA A 52 -17.85 -9.09 -6.82
CA ALA A 52 -16.73 -8.16 -6.76
C ALA A 52 -15.55 -8.64 -7.63
N ASN A 53 -15.16 -7.85 -8.63
CA ASN A 53 -14.02 -8.15 -9.50
C ASN A 53 -12.91 -7.13 -9.29
N CYS A 54 -11.77 -7.60 -8.78
CA CYS A 54 -10.56 -6.80 -8.59
C CYS A 54 -9.56 -7.06 -9.72
N PRO A 55 -8.69 -6.07 -10.05
CA PRO A 55 -7.57 -6.29 -10.95
C PRO A 55 -6.54 -7.25 -10.35
N GLU A 56 -5.61 -7.70 -11.18
CA GLU A 56 -4.42 -8.41 -10.71
C GLU A 56 -3.51 -7.50 -9.87
N GLY A 57 -2.70 -8.13 -9.01
CA GLY A 57 -1.72 -7.41 -8.20
C GLY A 57 -0.71 -6.65 -9.05
N GLN A 58 -0.22 -5.53 -8.52
CA GLN A 58 0.71 -4.63 -9.20
C GLN A 58 2.10 -4.72 -8.58
N ILE A 59 3.14 -4.73 -9.42
CA ILE A 59 4.53 -4.63 -8.98
C ILE A 59 5.15 -3.42 -9.67
N VAL A 60 5.58 -2.45 -8.87
CA VAL A 60 6.16 -1.19 -9.36
C VAL A 60 7.49 -0.93 -8.67
N ASN A 61 8.33 -0.11 -9.29
CA ASN A 61 9.55 0.37 -8.67
C ASN A 61 9.29 1.74 -8.03
N ALA A 62 9.90 2.01 -6.87
CA ALA A 62 9.94 3.33 -6.28
C ALA A 62 10.58 4.35 -7.22
N ASN A 63 10.23 5.62 -7.04
CA ASN A 63 10.79 6.70 -7.86
C ASN A 63 12.30 6.81 -7.62
N ARG A 64 13.07 6.89 -8.73
CA ARG A 64 14.54 6.81 -8.74
C ARG A 64 15.25 8.05 -8.17
N ASP A 65 14.52 9.13 -7.89
CA ASP A 65 15.07 10.39 -7.36
C ASP A 65 15.33 10.34 -5.84
N GLY A 66 15.70 9.18 -5.30
CA GLY A 66 15.94 8.99 -3.86
C GLY A 66 14.67 8.98 -3.01
N ASN A 67 13.50 8.75 -3.61
CA ASN A 67 12.25 8.60 -2.88
C ASN A 67 11.99 7.11 -2.55
N THR A 68 11.17 6.85 -1.55
CA THR A 68 10.77 5.50 -1.10
C THR A 68 9.32 5.19 -1.45
N THR A 69 8.75 5.94 -2.39
CA THR A 69 7.35 5.83 -2.79
C THR A 69 7.17 5.69 -4.31
N ALA A 70 6.00 5.18 -4.70
CA ALA A 70 5.54 5.13 -6.09
C ALA A 70 4.05 5.47 -6.18
N VAL A 71 3.69 6.29 -7.17
CA VAL A 71 2.28 6.48 -7.58
C VAL A 71 1.88 5.31 -8.48
N VAL A 72 0.83 4.59 -8.09
CA VAL A 72 0.41 3.38 -8.80
C VAL A 72 -0.95 3.59 -9.45
N ILE A 73 -1.06 3.27 -10.74
CA ILE A 73 -2.31 3.36 -11.51
C ILE A 73 -2.71 1.93 -11.90
N TRP A 74 -3.98 1.58 -11.67
CA TRP A 74 -4.56 0.28 -12.01
C TRP A 74 -5.98 0.45 -12.56
N ASN A 75 -6.48 -0.59 -13.21
CA ASN A 75 -7.86 -0.62 -13.68
C ASN A 75 -8.83 -0.64 -12.50
N SER A 76 -9.80 0.26 -12.49
CA SER A 76 -10.81 0.33 -11.42
C SER A 76 -11.52 -1.03 -11.24
N PRO A 77 -11.67 -1.50 -9.99
CA PRO A 77 -12.50 -2.67 -9.69
C PRO A 77 -13.94 -2.48 -10.19
N SER A 78 -14.64 -3.59 -10.41
CA SER A 78 -16.04 -3.56 -10.84
C SER A 78 -16.91 -4.43 -9.96
N CYS A 79 -18.16 -4.00 -9.79
CA CYS A 79 -19.20 -4.77 -9.13
C CYS A 79 -20.32 -5.04 -10.14
N SER A 80 -20.88 -6.24 -10.12
CA SER A 80 -22.07 -6.60 -10.91
C SER A 80 -23.04 -7.41 -10.07
N ASP A 81 -24.34 -7.20 -10.27
CA ASP A 81 -25.40 -7.94 -9.58
C ASP A 81 -26.59 -8.23 -10.51
N ASN A 82 -27.45 -9.18 -10.15
CA ASN A 82 -28.62 -9.55 -10.94
C ASN A 82 -29.76 -8.51 -10.91
N SER A 83 -29.74 -7.58 -9.96
CA SER A 83 -30.84 -6.63 -9.72
C SER A 83 -30.93 -5.44 -10.69
N GLN A 84 -30.07 -5.36 -11.72
CA GLN A 84 -29.99 -4.25 -12.72
C GLN A 84 -29.84 -2.83 -12.12
N MET A 85 -29.66 -2.71 -10.80
CA MET A 85 -29.43 -1.47 -10.09
C MET A 85 -27.94 -1.27 -9.82
N ASN A 86 -27.54 -0.02 -9.57
CA ASN A 86 -26.15 0.31 -9.26
C ASN A 86 -25.74 -0.31 -7.92
N VAL A 87 -24.64 -1.07 -7.93
CA VAL A 87 -23.98 -1.60 -6.74
C VAL A 87 -22.99 -0.56 -6.22
N LEU A 88 -22.94 -0.35 -4.90
CA LEU A 88 -21.97 0.55 -4.27
C LEU A 88 -20.60 -0.13 -4.21
N LEU A 89 -19.57 0.50 -4.77
CA LEU A 89 -18.17 0.06 -4.69
C LEU A 89 -17.38 0.99 -3.77
N GLU A 90 -16.76 0.45 -2.74
CA GLU A 90 -15.85 1.17 -1.85
C GLU A 90 -14.52 0.42 -1.71
N CYS A 91 -13.41 1.12 -1.92
CA CYS A 91 -12.05 0.54 -1.80
C CYS A 91 -11.21 1.32 -0.79
N THR A 92 -10.25 0.63 -0.14
CA THR A 92 -9.32 1.26 0.81
C THR A 92 -8.39 2.28 0.16
N ASN A 93 -8.09 2.11 -1.14
CA ASN A 93 -7.19 2.97 -1.91
C ASN A 93 -7.74 3.16 -3.34
N GLN A 94 -7.44 4.30 -3.94
CA GLN A 94 -7.87 4.64 -5.31
C GLN A 94 -6.70 4.62 -6.30
N PRO A 95 -6.94 4.34 -7.59
CA PRO A 95 -5.91 4.47 -8.62
C PRO A 95 -5.26 5.87 -8.58
N GLY A 96 -3.94 5.93 -8.69
CA GLY A 96 -3.17 7.17 -8.54
C GLY A 96 -2.77 7.51 -7.10
N THR A 97 -3.06 6.64 -6.13
CA THR A 97 -2.51 6.78 -4.77
C THR A 97 -1.01 6.49 -4.76
N GLU A 98 -0.29 7.19 -3.89
CA GLU A 98 1.13 6.96 -3.61
C GLU A 98 1.30 5.89 -2.52
N PHE A 99 2.18 4.91 -2.77
CA PHE A 99 2.48 3.81 -1.86
C PHE A 99 3.96 3.80 -1.50
N SER A 100 4.27 3.49 -0.23
CA SER A 100 5.63 3.27 0.25
C SER A 100 6.17 1.89 -0.14
N LEU A 101 7.48 1.70 0.02
CA LEU A 101 8.15 0.41 -0.15
C LEU A 101 7.43 -0.74 0.57
N GLY A 102 7.39 -1.91 -0.06
CA GLY A 102 6.79 -3.12 0.49
C GLY A 102 5.43 -3.44 -0.12
N ASN A 103 4.67 -4.30 0.59
CA ASN A 103 3.37 -4.78 0.14
C ASN A 103 2.24 -3.98 0.79
N THR A 104 1.28 -3.52 -0.01
CA THR A 104 0.02 -2.93 0.46
C THR A 104 -1.16 -3.67 -0.19
N THR A 105 -2.04 -4.23 0.63
CA THR A 105 -3.26 -4.89 0.16
C THR A 105 -4.40 -3.87 0.01
N VAL A 106 -4.90 -3.72 -1.21
CA VAL A 106 -6.12 -2.94 -1.48
C VAL A 106 -7.33 -3.86 -1.33
N LYS A 107 -8.29 -3.45 -0.49
CA LYS A 107 -9.54 -4.18 -0.29
C LYS A 107 -10.70 -3.38 -0.84
N CYS A 108 -11.60 -4.04 -1.55
CA CYS A 108 -12.79 -3.46 -2.14
C CYS A 108 -14.03 -4.23 -1.71
N ASN A 109 -15.07 -3.50 -1.31
CA ASN A 109 -16.37 -4.02 -0.91
C ASN A 109 -17.43 -3.56 -1.90
N CYS A 110 -18.27 -4.51 -2.32
CA CYS A 110 -19.43 -4.29 -3.16
C CYS A 110 -20.68 -4.51 -2.30
N THR A 111 -21.57 -3.53 -2.23
CA THR A 111 -22.85 -3.62 -1.49
C THR A 111 -24.00 -3.33 -2.44
N ASP A 112 -24.91 -4.29 -2.60
CA ASP A 112 -26.11 -4.08 -3.41
C ASP A 112 -27.17 -3.23 -2.67
N VAL A 113 -28.28 -2.93 -3.34
CA VAL A 113 -29.37 -2.13 -2.77
C VAL A 113 -30.18 -2.84 -1.68
N ALA A 114 -30.13 -4.17 -1.64
CA ALA A 114 -30.77 -4.99 -0.62
C ALA A 114 -29.87 -5.19 0.62
N GLY A 115 -28.62 -4.73 0.55
CA GLY A 115 -27.62 -4.85 1.60
C GLY A 115 -26.79 -6.14 1.55
N ASN A 116 -26.89 -6.94 0.49
CA ASN A 116 -25.99 -8.08 0.31
C ASN A 116 -24.60 -7.58 -0.11
N MET A 117 -23.57 -8.30 0.35
CA MET A 117 -22.16 -7.88 0.18
C MET A 117 -21.28 -8.98 -0.40
N ASP A 118 -20.30 -8.54 -1.18
CA ASP A 118 -19.16 -9.32 -1.64
C ASP A 118 -17.88 -8.47 -1.63
N GLN A 119 -16.72 -9.12 -1.50
CA GLN A 119 -15.44 -8.44 -1.36
C GLN A 119 -14.36 -9.07 -2.25
N CYS A 120 -13.46 -8.22 -2.75
CA CYS A 120 -12.25 -8.65 -3.43
C CYS A 120 -11.03 -7.85 -2.94
N SER A 121 -9.84 -8.40 -3.16
CA SER A 121 -8.59 -7.72 -2.80
C SER A 121 -7.47 -8.05 -3.78
N PHE A 122 -6.52 -7.14 -3.89
CA PHE A 122 -5.30 -7.32 -4.66
C PHE A 122 -4.14 -6.59 -3.97
N ASP A 123 -2.92 -7.01 -4.27
CA ASP A 123 -1.71 -6.51 -3.64
C ASP A 123 -0.96 -5.54 -4.55
N ILE A 124 -0.38 -4.49 -3.96
CA ILE A 124 0.53 -3.56 -4.59
C ILE A 124 1.90 -3.72 -3.92
N PHE A 125 2.91 -4.12 -4.69
CA PHE A 125 4.27 -4.26 -4.23
C PHE A 125 5.20 -3.20 -4.83
N VAL A 126 5.71 -2.32 -3.97
CA VAL A 126 6.67 -1.28 -4.36
C VAL A 126 8.10 -1.74 -4.04
N LYS A 127 8.93 -1.87 -5.07
CA LYS A 127 10.33 -2.30 -4.99
C LYS A 127 11.27 -1.12 -4.87
N ASP A 128 12.26 -1.21 -3.99
CA ASP A 128 13.39 -0.30 -4.04
C ASP A 128 14.39 -0.76 -5.10
N VAL A 129 14.77 0.17 -5.97
CA VAL A 129 15.76 -0.04 -7.04
C VAL A 129 16.89 1.00 -6.98
N THR A 130 16.84 1.88 -5.98
CA THR A 130 17.87 2.88 -5.74
C THR A 130 19.06 2.17 -5.09
N ARG A 131 20.27 2.48 -5.55
CA ARG A 131 21.47 1.91 -4.93
C ARG A 131 21.88 2.79 -3.75
N PRO A 132 22.42 2.17 -2.69
CA PRO A 132 23.01 2.94 -1.61
C PRO A 132 24.27 3.65 -2.09
N THR A 133 24.77 4.59 -1.29
CA THR A 133 26.03 5.31 -1.52
C THR A 133 27.05 4.91 -0.46
N ALA A 134 28.18 4.34 -0.91
CA ALA A 134 29.32 4.00 -0.05
C ALA A 134 30.44 5.04 -0.18
N ASN A 135 30.83 5.70 0.91
CA ASN A 135 31.94 6.65 0.93
C ASN A 135 33.09 6.12 1.79
N CYS A 136 34.25 5.95 1.18
CA CYS A 136 35.47 5.52 1.87
C CYS A 136 36.37 6.73 2.17
N PRO A 137 37.21 6.67 3.21
CA PRO A 137 38.23 7.67 3.45
C PRO A 137 39.28 7.68 2.33
N ASN A 138 40.13 8.71 2.34
CA ASN A 138 41.27 8.79 1.44
C ASN A 138 42.35 7.75 1.77
N GLU A 139 43.37 7.63 0.90
CA GLU A 139 44.55 6.80 1.16
C GLU A 139 45.22 7.17 2.49
N GLN A 140 45.57 6.16 3.28
CA GLN A 140 46.27 6.29 4.55
C GLN A 140 47.74 5.95 4.35
N ILE A 141 48.64 6.81 4.81
CA ILE A 141 50.10 6.60 4.72
C ILE A 141 50.69 6.73 6.11
N VAL A 142 51.34 5.67 6.59
CA VAL A 142 51.99 5.62 7.91
C VAL A 142 53.37 4.99 7.81
N ASN A 143 54.22 5.25 8.80
CA ASN A 143 55.51 4.57 8.94
C ASN A 143 55.37 3.39 9.92
N ALA A 144 56.19 2.35 9.75
CA ALA A 144 56.27 1.23 10.67
C ALA A 144 56.69 1.68 12.08
N THR A 145 56.27 0.94 13.11
CA THR A 145 56.69 1.22 14.49
C THR A 145 58.10 0.68 14.75
N LEU A 146 58.92 1.48 15.44
CA LEU A 146 60.32 1.15 15.76
C LEU A 146 60.50 -0.17 16.55
N GLU A 147 59.45 -0.63 17.24
CA GLU A 147 59.51 -1.88 18.01
C GLU A 147 59.51 -3.15 17.12
N THR A 148 58.95 -3.09 15.92
CA THR A 148 58.82 -4.27 15.04
C THR A 148 59.33 -4.06 13.61
N ASP A 149 59.58 -2.80 13.20
CA ASP A 149 60.03 -2.31 11.88
C ASP A 149 59.33 -2.92 10.65
N THR A 150 58.20 -3.60 10.87
CA THR A 150 57.52 -4.41 9.86
C THR A 150 56.01 -4.22 9.87
N LYS A 151 55.47 -3.58 10.91
CA LYS A 151 54.02 -3.38 11.10
C LYS A 151 53.70 -2.00 11.67
N ALA A 152 52.47 -1.55 11.42
CA ALA A 152 51.90 -0.34 12.01
C ALA A 152 50.40 -0.55 12.32
N PHE A 153 49.93 -0.02 13.44
CA PHE A 153 48.51 0.18 13.68
C PHE A 153 48.06 1.43 12.91
N VAL A 154 46.98 1.32 12.14
CA VAL A 154 46.51 2.40 11.28
C VAL A 154 45.09 2.77 11.64
N THR A 155 44.88 4.05 11.98
CA THR A 155 43.57 4.61 12.31
C THR A 155 43.11 5.49 11.15
N TRP A 156 41.82 5.42 10.80
CA TRP A 156 41.18 6.27 9.80
C TRP A 156 39.73 6.55 10.19
N SER A 157 39.14 7.59 9.59
CA SER A 157 37.70 7.86 9.72
C SER A 157 36.90 6.72 9.08
N PRO A 158 35.97 6.07 9.81
CA PRO A 158 35.14 4.99 9.27
C PRO A 158 34.48 5.36 7.95
N ALA A 159 34.34 4.38 7.05
CA ALA A 159 33.54 4.56 5.85
C ALA A 159 32.07 4.86 6.23
N THR A 160 31.37 5.61 5.39
CA THR A 160 29.94 5.90 5.56
C THR A 160 29.12 5.24 4.47
N CYS A 161 27.86 4.99 4.79
CA CYS A 161 26.92 4.23 3.97
C CYS A 161 25.55 4.87 4.19
N SER A 162 24.87 5.26 3.11
CA SER A 162 23.57 5.95 3.16
C SER A 162 22.71 5.57 1.98
N ASP A 163 21.39 5.55 2.16
CA ASP A 163 20.40 5.19 1.14
C ASP A 163 19.05 5.85 1.42
N ASN A 164 18.17 5.94 0.43
CA ASN A 164 16.80 6.46 0.58
C ASN A 164 15.97 5.60 1.54
N SER A 165 16.20 4.29 1.59
CA SER A 165 15.49 3.36 2.50
C SER A 165 15.89 3.52 3.98
N GLN A 166 16.90 4.35 4.28
CA GLN A 166 17.52 4.63 5.60
C GLN A 166 18.16 3.42 6.31
N ASN A 167 17.75 2.20 5.98
CA ASN A 167 18.24 0.97 6.57
C ASN A 167 19.31 0.34 5.67
N VAL A 168 20.57 0.61 6.01
CA VAL A 168 21.73 0.09 5.29
C VAL A 168 22.66 -0.71 6.18
N GLN A 169 23.45 -1.60 5.58
CA GLN A 169 24.47 -2.40 6.21
C GLN A 169 25.81 -2.13 5.54
N LEU A 170 26.81 -1.75 6.33
CA LEU A 170 28.18 -1.50 5.87
C LEU A 170 29.11 -2.62 6.38
N SER A 171 29.83 -3.24 5.45
CA SER A 171 30.84 -4.25 5.76
C SER A 171 32.16 -3.90 5.08
N CYS A 172 33.26 -3.89 5.85
CA CYS A 172 34.60 -3.61 5.35
C CYS A 172 35.54 -4.78 5.63
N THR A 173 36.48 -5.01 4.70
CA THR A 173 37.55 -6.02 4.85
C THR A 173 38.45 -5.78 6.06
N HIS A 174 38.59 -4.53 6.51
CA HIS A 174 39.42 -4.13 7.65
C HIS A 174 38.71 -3.03 8.45
N GLN A 175 38.93 -3.01 9.77
CA GLN A 175 38.42 -1.99 10.68
C GLN A 175 39.51 -0.96 11.01
N PRO A 176 39.14 0.28 11.37
CA PRO A 176 40.09 1.22 11.94
C PRO A 176 40.86 0.58 13.10
N GLU A 177 42.12 1.00 13.29
CA GLU A 177 43.04 0.47 14.32
C GLU A 177 43.50 -0.98 14.06
N ALA A 178 43.25 -1.53 12.87
CA ALA A 178 43.86 -2.78 12.46
C ALA A 178 45.38 -2.63 12.25
N GLN A 179 46.11 -3.73 12.43
CA GLN A 179 47.55 -3.81 12.19
C GLN A 179 47.84 -4.19 10.74
N PHE A 180 48.68 -3.41 10.07
CA PHE A 180 49.10 -3.63 8.68
C PHE A 180 50.60 -3.88 8.60
N GLY A 181 51.02 -4.76 7.68
CA GLY A 181 52.43 -4.95 7.35
C GLY A 181 52.93 -3.95 6.31
N LEU A 182 54.25 -3.95 6.07
CA LEU A 182 54.89 -3.13 5.03
C LEU A 182 54.22 -3.29 3.65
N GLY A 183 54.12 -2.19 2.92
CA GLY A 183 53.57 -2.15 1.56
C GLY A 183 52.16 -1.57 1.51
N LYS A 184 51.43 -1.94 0.45
CA LYS A 184 50.11 -1.38 0.14
C LYS A 184 49.04 -2.45 0.40
N THR A 185 48.10 -2.16 1.29
CA THR A 185 46.93 -2.99 1.54
C THR A 185 45.68 -2.28 1.04
N LYS A 186 44.83 -2.96 0.26
CA LYS A 186 43.56 -2.41 -0.22
C LYS A 186 42.46 -2.74 0.78
N VAL A 187 41.82 -1.72 1.33
CA VAL A 187 40.62 -1.86 2.15
C VAL A 187 39.41 -1.67 1.25
N GLN A 188 38.59 -2.70 1.13
CA GLN A 188 37.32 -2.66 0.40
C GLN A 188 36.14 -2.67 1.38
N CYS A 189 35.14 -1.85 1.10
CA CYS A 189 33.87 -1.80 1.81
C CYS A 189 32.70 -2.02 0.84
N ILE A 190 31.63 -2.64 1.36
CA ILE A 190 30.38 -2.92 0.66
C ILE A 190 29.25 -2.36 1.52
N CYS A 191 28.41 -1.56 0.89
CA CYS A 191 27.19 -0.99 1.47
C CYS A 191 25.99 -1.67 0.80
N THR A 192 25.08 -2.23 1.60
CA THR A 192 23.91 -2.98 1.12
C THR A 192 22.66 -2.42 1.79
N ASP A 193 21.61 -2.13 1.03
CA ASP A 193 20.31 -1.71 1.58
C ASP A 193 19.42 -2.92 1.98
N ILE A 194 18.23 -2.65 2.53
CA ILE A 194 17.24 -3.69 2.88
C ILE A 194 16.67 -4.43 1.66
N SER A 195 16.67 -3.81 0.49
CA SER A 195 16.16 -4.38 -0.76
C SER A 195 17.21 -5.21 -1.51
N GLY A 196 18.43 -5.29 -0.99
CA GLY A 196 19.55 -6.02 -1.57
C GLY A 196 20.33 -5.24 -2.64
N ASN A 197 20.06 -3.95 -2.84
CA ASN A 197 20.88 -3.10 -3.69
C ASN A 197 22.22 -2.83 -3.00
N THR A 198 23.31 -2.80 -3.78
CA THR A 198 24.65 -2.68 -3.24
C THR A 198 25.49 -1.61 -3.94
N ASP A 199 26.36 -0.97 -3.17
CA ASP A 199 27.44 -0.11 -3.65
C ASP A 199 28.77 -0.43 -2.94
N ARG A 200 29.89 -0.05 -3.55
CA ARG A 200 31.24 -0.41 -3.09
C ARG A 200 32.19 0.76 -3.18
N CYS A 201 32.98 0.94 -2.13
CA CYS A 201 34.11 1.86 -2.13
C CYS A 201 35.39 1.16 -1.69
N SER A 202 36.55 1.73 -2.01
CA SER A 202 37.84 1.21 -1.52
C SER A 202 38.89 2.30 -1.41
N PHE A 203 39.81 2.12 -0.47
CA PHE A 203 40.99 2.96 -0.28
C PHE A 203 42.22 2.11 0.00
N LYS A 204 43.39 2.74 0.04
CA LYS A 204 44.68 2.07 0.28
C LYS A 204 45.23 2.47 1.65
N VAL A 205 45.88 1.53 2.30
CA VAL A 205 46.73 1.74 3.47
C VAL A 205 48.15 1.42 3.05
N VAL A 206 49.06 2.38 3.23
CA VAL A 206 50.46 2.26 2.85
C VAL A 206 51.32 2.35 4.11
N VAL A 207 51.99 1.25 4.47
CA VAL A 207 52.98 1.23 5.55
C VAL A 207 54.37 1.28 4.94
N LYS A 208 55.12 2.32 5.25
CA LYS A 208 56.51 2.51 4.82
C LYS A 208 57.47 1.99 5.90
N GLY A 209 58.60 1.44 5.46
CA GLY A 209 59.72 1.15 6.36
C GLY A 209 60.32 2.45 6.90
N SER A 210 60.93 2.35 8.09
CA SER A 210 61.65 3.43 8.76
C SER A 210 62.80 3.97 7.92
#